data_AF-A0AA42YQZ5-F1
#
_entry.id   AF-A0AA42YQZ5-F1
#
_cell.length_a   1.000
_cell.length_b   1.000
_cell.length_c   1.000
_cell.angle_alpha   90.00
_cell.angle_beta   90.00
_cell.angle_gamma   90.00
#
_symmetry.space_group_name_H-M   'P 1'
#
loop_
_entity.id
_entity.type
_entity.pdbx_description
1 polymer ?
#
loop_
_entity_poly.entity_id
_entity_poly.type
_entity_poly.pdbx_seq_one_letter_code
_entity_poly.pdbx_strand_id
1 'polypeptide(L)' 'MSPRVKISDIINIISFQSYNTSYYLDKEKGEPFLVSKEQLRATEEDAELEDYPEWEREQIKLAREILT' A
#
# COMPACT_ATOMS: atom_id res chain seq x y z
N MET A 1 -11.49 3.76 17.29
CA MET A 1 -12.50 2.80 16.79
C MET A 1 -11.84 1.98 15.72
N SER A 2 -11.91 0.65 15.75
CA SER A 2 -11.40 -0.15 14.64
C SER A 2 -12.26 0.11 13.40
N PRO A 3 -11.66 0.48 12.26
CA PRO A 3 -12.42 0.78 11.07
C PRO A 3 -13.11 -0.49 10.55
N ARG A 4 -14.34 -0.34 10.03
CA ARG A 4 -15.15 -1.46 9.55
C ARG A 4 -14.98 -1.61 8.05
N VAL A 5 -14.33 -2.69 7.64
CA VAL A 5 -14.09 -3.01 6.23
C VAL A 5 -15.02 -4.13 5.80
N LYS A 6 -15.65 -3.99 4.63
CA LYS A 6 -16.48 -5.04 4.07
C LYS A 6 -15.58 -6.13 3.49
N ILE A 7 -15.92 -7.39 3.80
CA ILE A 7 -15.25 -8.55 3.18
C ILE A 7 -15.34 -8.49 1.65
N SER A 8 -16.43 -7.95 1.09
CA SER A 8 -16.60 -7.75 -0.35
C SER A 8 -15.54 -6.82 -0.96
N ASP A 9 -15.15 -5.75 -0.27
CA ASP A 9 -14.09 -4.86 -0.71
C ASP A 9 -12.73 -5.58 -0.70
N ILE A 10 -12.48 -6.41 0.32
CA ILE A 10 -11.25 -7.21 0.43
C ILE A 10 -11.16 -8.25 -0.71
N ILE A 11 -12.26 -8.92 -1.04
CA ILE A 11 -12.29 -9.89 -2.15
C ILE A 11 -12.03 -9.20 -3.49
N ASN A 12 -12.57 -7.98 -3.65
CA ASN A 12 -12.40 -7.20 -4.86
C ASN A 12 -10.92 -6.84 -5.08
N ILE A 13 -10.27 -6.24 -4.07
CA ILE A 13 -8.85 -5.85 -4.16
C ILE A 13 -7.91 -7.07 -4.34
N ILE A 14 -8.20 -8.21 -3.71
CA ILE A 14 -7.42 -9.44 -3.90
C ILE A 14 -7.53 -9.93 -5.34
N SER A 15 -8.71 -9.82 -5.96
CA SER A 15 -8.89 -10.17 -7.38
C SER A 15 -8.13 -9.23 -8.33
N PHE A 16 -7.85 -8.00 -7.89
CA PHE A 16 -7.05 -7.03 -8.64
C PHE A 16 -5.53 -7.16 -8.39
N GLN A 17 -5.09 -8.02 -7.45
CA GLN A 17 -3.66 -8.27 -7.28
C GLN A 17 -3.05 -8.82 -8.57
N SER A 18 -1.89 -8.28 -8.93
CA SER A 18 -1.10 -8.71 -10.09
C SER A 18 0.31 -9.06 -9.64
N TYR A 19 1.09 -9.73 -10.49
CA TYR A 19 2.45 -10.15 -10.15
C TYR A 19 3.35 -9.02 -9.63
N ASN A 20 3.10 -7.79 -10.08
CA ASN A 20 3.87 -6.60 -9.73
C ASN A 20 3.22 -5.70 -8.67
N THR A 21 1.99 -5.99 -8.24
CA THR A 21 1.22 -5.12 -7.34
C THR A 21 0.51 -5.93 -6.26
N SER A 22 0.77 -5.55 -5.01
CA SER A 22 0.15 -6.11 -3.82
C SER A 22 -0.86 -5.11 -3.26
N TYR A 23 -2.00 -5.61 -2.78
CA TYR A 23 -2.94 -4.78 -2.04
C TYR A 23 -2.77 -5.02 -0.55
N TYR A 24 -2.76 -3.95 0.22
CA TYR A 24 -2.66 -3.95 1.68
C TYR A 24 -3.87 -3.22 2.26
N LEU A 25 -4.17 -3.50 3.53
CA LEU A 25 -5.26 -2.85 4.25
C LEU A 25 -4.68 -2.00 5.38
N ASP A 26 -4.93 -0.70 5.31
CA ASP A 26 -4.61 0.22 6.40
C ASP A 26 -5.51 -0.11 7.59
N LYS A 27 -4.93 -0.48 8.74
CA LYS A 27 -5.70 -0.87 9.93
C LYS A 27 -6.23 0.33 10.72
N GLU A 28 -5.69 1.52 10.51
CA GLU A 28 -6.11 2.75 11.17
C GLU A 28 -7.28 3.41 10.44
N LYS A 29 -7.21 3.48 9.11
CA LYS A 29 -8.23 4.06 8.22
C LYS A 29 -9.26 3.03 7.76
N GLY A 30 -8.86 1.77 7.62
CA GLY A 30 -9.69 0.71 7.05
C GLY A 30 -9.85 0.82 5.55
N GLU A 31 -8.92 1.50 4.89
CA GLU A 31 -8.94 1.70 3.45
C GLU A 31 -7.90 0.79 2.80
N PRO A 32 -8.26 0.08 1.72
CA PRO A 32 -7.28 -0.69 0.98
C PRO A 32 -6.41 0.23 0.12
N PHE A 33 -5.13 -0.08 0.04
CA PHE A 33 -4.17 0.64 -0.79
C PHE A 33 -3.33 -0.33 -1.60
N LEU A 34 -2.92 0.11 -2.79
CA LEU A 34 -2.11 -0.67 -3.72
C LEU A 34 -0.65 -0.27 -3.56
N VAL A 35 0.22 -1.26 -3.43
CA VAL A 35 1.67 -1.08 -3.39
C VAL A 35 2.30 -1.94 -4.47
N SER A 36 3.09 -1.32 -5.33
CA SER A 36 3.89 -2.03 -6.32
C SER A 36 5.10 -2.69 -5.66
N LYS A 37 5.61 -3.79 -6.23
CA LYS A 37 6.85 -4.43 -5.77
C LYS A 37 8.04 -3.47 -5.71
N GLU A 38 8.08 -2.50 -6.62
CA GLU A 38 9.13 -1.47 -6.66
C GLU A 38 9.01 -0.52 -5.46
N GLN A 39 7.80 -0.05 -5.16
CA GLN A 39 7.51 0.77 -3.99
C GLN A 39 7.80 0.02 -2.68
N LEU A 40 7.54 -1.29 -2.64
CA LEU A 40 7.87 -2.15 -1.51
C LEU A 40 9.40 -2.24 -1.31
N ARG A 41 10.16 -2.48 -2.38
CA ARG A 41 11.63 -2.47 -2.34
C ARG A 41 12.19 -1.12 -1.92
N ALA A 42 11.64 -0.03 -2.45
CA ALA A 42 12.03 1.34 -2.06
C ALA A 42 11.74 1.63 -0.58
N THR A 43 10.74 0.96 0.00
CA THR A 43 10.46 0.99 1.44
C THR A 43 11.48 0.19 2.23
N GLU A 44 11.78 -1.05 1.81
CA GLU A 44 12.74 -1.94 2.48
C GLU A 44 14.20 -1.46 2.41
N GLU A 45 14.60 -0.85 1.30
CA GLU A 45 15.97 -0.36 1.06
C GLU A 45 16.20 1.08 1.54
N ASP A 46 15.22 1.68 2.21
CA ASP A 46 15.22 3.08 2.63
C ASP A 46 15.54 4.06 1.47
N ALA A 47 15.14 3.70 0.25
CA ALA A 47 15.48 4.45 -0.96
C ALA A 47 14.94 5.88 -0.94
N GLU A 48 15.67 6.80 -1.57
CA GLU A 48 15.30 8.21 -1.65
C GLU A 48 14.02 8.36 -2.48
N LEU A 49 12.97 8.86 -1.85
CA LEU A 49 11.66 9.11 -2.48
C LEU A 49 11.72 10.16 -3.58
N GLU A 50 12.83 10.88 -3.70
CA GLU A 50 13.02 12.01 -4.61
C GLU A 50 12.96 11.62 -6.11
N ASP A 51 13.20 10.36 -6.45
CA ASP A 51 13.11 9.89 -7.84
C ASP A 51 11.66 9.58 -8.27
N TYR A 52 10.75 9.43 -7.32
CA TYR A 52 9.37 9.06 -7.57
C TYR A 52 8.44 10.28 -7.73
N PRO A 53 7.38 10.18 -8.56
CA PRO A 53 6.36 11.23 -8.66
C PRO A 53 5.57 11.39 -7.34
N GLU A 54 4.99 12.56 -7.09
CA GLU A 54 4.35 12.89 -5.80
C GLU A 54 3.28 11.88 -5.37
N TRP A 55 2.42 11.43 -6.29
CA TRP A 55 1.40 10.42 -6.02
C TRP A 55 1.98 9.06 -5.60
N GLU A 56 3.18 8.73 -6.04
CA GLU A 56 3.91 7.50 -5.71
C GLU A 56 4.69 7.65 -4.39
N ARG A 57 5.26 8.84 -4.16
CA ARG A 57 5.88 9.19 -2.86
C ARG A 57 4.90 9.06 -1.70
N GLU A 58 3.65 9.50 -1.89
CA GLU A 58 2.60 9.36 -0.88
C GLU A 58 2.28 7.88 -0.59
N GLN A 59 2.25 7.03 -1.61
CA GLN A 59 2.05 5.58 -1.45
C GLN A 59 3.22 4.91 -0.72
N ILE A 60 4.46 5.26 -1.04
CA ILE A 60 5.64 4.69 -0.37
C ILE A 60 5.73 5.16 1.09
N LYS A 61 5.37 6.42 1.40
CA LYS A 61 5.27 6.90 2.79
C LYS A 61 4.22 6.13 3.58
N LEU A 62 3.02 5.96 3.02
CA LEU A 62 1.96 5.14 3.63
C LEU A 62 2.43 3.70 3.85
N ALA A 63 3.11 3.10 2.86
CA ALA A 63 3.67 1.76 3.00
C ALA A 63 4.70 1.68 4.13
N ARG A 64 5.60 2.68 4.27
CA ARG A 64 6.56 2.76 5.40
C ARG A 64 5.88 2.86 6.76
N GLU A 65 4.85 3.71 6.89
CA GLU A 65 4.10 3.86 8.14
C GLU A 65 3.37 2.57 8.56
N ILE A 66 2.94 1.76 7.58
CA ILE A 66 2.15 0.55 7.84
C ILE A 66 3.03 -0.69 8.08
N LEU A 67 4.25 -0.71 7.53
CA LEU A 67 5.22 -1.81 7.69
C LEU A 67 6.11 -1.69 8.93
N THR A 68 6.15 -0.52 9.59
CA THR A 68 6.89 -0.27 10.84
C THR A 68 6.06 -0.64 12.07
#